data_AF-A0A973AFF3-F1
#
_entry.id   AF-A0A973AFF3-F1
#
_cell.length_a   1.000
_cell.length_b   1.000
_cell.length_c   1.000
_cell.angle_alpha   90.00
_cell.angle_beta   90.00
_cell.angle_gamma   90.00
#
_symmetry.space_group_name_H-M   'P 1'
#
loop_
_entity.id
_entity.type
_entity.pdbx_description
1 polymer ?
#
loop_
_entity_poly.entity_id
_entity_poly.type
_entity_poly.pdbx_seq_one_letter_code
_entity_poly.pdbx_strand_id
1 'polypeptide(L)'
;NMTAYEMMLSESQERMLMILRPGSEDEARAVFEKWELDFAVVGRLTDTGHMVLTHKGEIVADLPIDPLALASPEYDEIERPWTPTPKPKPLSADDVPAPNDPMAALKTLMGCPDLASKRWIWEQYDHMVMADTTGTGRPGGGAAVVRVHGTDKALAITSDCTPRYCKADPTQGGRQAVAEAWRNLTAVGAYPLATTDCLNFGNPEKPDIMGQFVGCIEGMGEACRALNFPVVSGNVSLYNETQGTAVLPTPAIGGVGLIDNLAQTTSLDFKAAGETIVLIGETTGHLGQSLFLREIEGREDGAPPPVDLEAEKRNGDFVRGLIRAGDVTACHDASDGGLLVTITEMALTGNIGATIQVPDDGPPAHAWLFGEDQARYVVTTKDASALLAAADTAGVPAMQIGITGGEGLSLIGGAGETTLKTLRDINESWLPEYMGGA
;
A
#
# COMPACT_ATOMS: atom_id res chain seq x y z
N ASN A 1 -44.85 11.35 -4.38
CA ASN A 1 -45.16 9.93 -4.08
C ASN A 1 -44.26 9.06 -4.91
N MET A 2 -43.36 8.32 -4.25
CA MET A 2 -42.51 7.34 -4.92
C MET A 2 -43.31 6.10 -5.32
N THR A 3 -42.93 5.48 -6.42
CA THR A 3 -43.40 4.18 -6.89
C THR A 3 -42.77 3.06 -6.05
N ALA A 4 -43.33 1.84 -6.12
CA ALA A 4 -42.71 0.68 -5.46
C ALA A 4 -41.28 0.44 -5.96
N TYR A 5 -41.06 0.63 -7.26
CA TYR A 5 -39.75 0.50 -7.90
C TYR A 5 -38.73 1.49 -7.34
N GLU A 6 -39.07 2.78 -7.29
CA GLU A 6 -38.20 3.82 -6.74
C GLU A 6 -37.88 3.58 -5.26
N MET A 7 -38.85 3.11 -4.46
CA MET A 7 -38.61 2.80 -3.04
C MET A 7 -37.66 1.61 -2.84
N MET A 8 -37.80 0.56 -3.67
CA MET A 8 -37.04 -0.67 -3.52
C MET A 8 -35.61 -0.57 -4.05
N LEU A 9 -35.41 0.15 -5.16
CA LEU A 9 -34.10 0.29 -5.80
C LEU A 9 -33.41 1.60 -5.43
N SER A 10 -33.98 2.38 -4.52
CA SER A 10 -33.30 3.56 -4.00
C SER A 10 -32.00 3.16 -3.29
N GLU A 11 -30.93 3.87 -3.60
CA GLU A 11 -29.63 3.83 -2.92
C GLU A 11 -29.45 5.04 -1.98
N SER A 12 -30.53 5.51 -1.35
CA SER A 12 -30.43 6.50 -0.27
C SER A 12 -29.46 6.01 0.81
N GLN A 13 -28.59 6.92 1.26
CA GLN A 13 -27.49 6.62 2.20
C GLN A 13 -28.00 6.51 3.65
N GLU A 14 -27.11 6.10 4.57
CA GLU A 14 -27.33 5.98 6.02
C GLU A 14 -28.56 5.13 6.45
N ARG A 15 -28.90 4.10 5.65
CA ARG A 15 -29.95 3.13 6.01
C ARG A 15 -29.32 1.82 6.50
N MET A 16 -29.90 1.24 7.55
CA MET A 16 -29.48 -0.04 8.08
C MET A 16 -30.67 -0.99 8.18
N LEU A 17 -30.47 -2.26 7.82
CA LEU A 17 -31.45 -3.31 8.03
C LEU A 17 -30.96 -4.23 9.15
N MET A 18 -31.85 -4.56 10.10
CA MET A 18 -31.54 -5.48 11.18
C MET A 18 -32.67 -6.47 11.39
N ILE A 19 -32.31 -7.69 11.78
CA ILE A 19 -33.28 -8.73 12.16
C ILE A 19 -33.39 -8.72 13.68
N LEU A 20 -34.58 -8.41 14.18
CA LEU A 20 -34.89 -8.46 15.61
C LEU A 20 -35.41 -9.83 16.00
N ARG A 21 -35.07 -10.26 17.22
CA ARG A 21 -35.77 -11.37 17.85
C ARG A 21 -37.23 -10.95 18.07
N PRO A 22 -38.23 -11.80 17.73
CA PRO A 22 -39.63 -11.49 17.97
C PRO A 22 -39.88 -11.13 19.44
N GLY A 23 -40.58 -10.02 19.69
CA GLY A 23 -40.85 -9.50 21.04
C GLY A 23 -39.81 -8.51 21.58
N SER A 24 -38.71 -8.27 20.86
CA SER A 24 -37.68 -7.27 21.24
C SER A 24 -37.89 -5.90 20.59
N GLU A 25 -39.03 -5.64 19.97
CA GLU A 25 -39.28 -4.43 19.19
C GLU A 25 -39.31 -3.16 20.05
N ASP A 26 -39.93 -3.22 21.24
CA ASP A 26 -40.01 -2.07 22.15
C ASP A 26 -38.65 -1.74 22.78
N GLU A 27 -37.87 -2.77 23.10
CA GLU A 27 -36.49 -2.61 23.59
C GLU A 27 -35.61 -1.96 22.54
N ALA A 28 -35.67 -2.45 21.28
CA ALA A 28 -34.97 -1.83 20.17
C ALA A 28 -35.40 -0.37 20.00
N ARG A 29 -36.72 -0.10 19.95
CA ARG A 29 -37.26 1.26 19.81
C ARG A 29 -36.72 2.22 20.86
N ALA A 30 -36.66 1.80 22.13
CA ALA A 30 -36.14 2.63 23.21
C ALA A 30 -34.66 3.01 23.00
N VAL A 31 -33.85 2.12 22.41
CA VAL A 31 -32.45 2.42 22.06
C VAL A 31 -32.37 3.46 20.94
N PHE A 32 -33.15 3.31 19.87
CA PHE A 32 -33.16 4.27 18.75
C PHE A 32 -33.67 5.65 19.20
N GLU A 33 -34.76 5.70 19.96
CA GLU A 33 -35.30 6.96 20.50
C GLU A 33 -34.32 7.68 21.43
N LYS A 34 -33.56 6.95 22.25
CA LYS A 34 -32.51 7.52 23.11
C LYS A 34 -31.44 8.27 22.29
N TRP A 35 -31.13 7.81 21.09
CA TRP A 35 -30.16 8.42 20.18
C TRP A 35 -30.79 9.29 19.10
N GLU A 36 -32.09 9.60 19.22
CA GLU A 36 -32.85 10.44 18.27
C GLU A 36 -32.84 9.87 16.83
N LEU A 37 -32.88 8.55 16.70
CA LEU A 37 -32.91 7.84 15.42
C LEU A 37 -34.32 7.31 15.10
N ASP A 38 -34.68 7.35 13.82
CA ASP A 38 -35.93 6.76 13.33
C ASP A 38 -35.85 5.23 13.25
N PHE A 39 -36.94 4.56 13.64
CA PHE A 39 -37.05 3.11 13.61
C PHE A 39 -38.44 2.64 13.12
N ALA A 40 -38.44 1.76 12.11
CA ALA A 40 -39.64 1.17 11.56
C ALA A 40 -39.46 -0.34 11.31
N VAL A 41 -40.48 -1.13 11.65
CA VAL A 41 -40.57 -2.54 11.24
C VAL A 41 -41.10 -2.58 9.81
N VAL A 42 -40.24 -2.94 8.87
CA VAL A 42 -40.54 -2.92 7.42
C VAL A 42 -40.92 -4.27 6.84
N GLY A 43 -40.87 -5.35 7.64
CA GLY A 43 -41.19 -6.69 7.18
C GLY A 43 -41.07 -7.76 8.27
N ARG A 44 -41.23 -9.02 7.88
CA ARG A 44 -41.03 -10.21 8.73
C ARG A 44 -40.37 -11.31 7.90
N LEU A 45 -39.60 -12.18 8.55
CA LEU A 45 -39.08 -13.38 7.92
C LEU A 45 -40.18 -14.45 7.83
N THR A 46 -40.18 -15.17 6.72
CA THR A 46 -41.06 -16.31 6.46
C THR A 46 -40.21 -17.52 6.07
N ASP A 47 -40.82 -18.69 6.09
CA ASP A 47 -40.22 -19.97 5.65
C ASP A 47 -40.55 -20.30 4.19
N THR A 48 -41.13 -19.35 3.45
CA THR A 48 -41.65 -19.57 2.09
C THR A 48 -40.58 -19.62 1.01
N GLY A 49 -39.34 -19.18 1.29
CA GLY A 49 -38.27 -19.06 0.29
C GLY A 49 -38.48 -17.94 -0.75
N HIS A 50 -39.43 -17.04 -0.50
CA HIS A 50 -39.83 -15.97 -1.42
C HIS A 50 -39.68 -14.59 -0.77
N MET A 51 -39.22 -13.62 -1.57
CA MET A 51 -39.28 -12.19 -1.25
C MET A 51 -40.59 -11.61 -1.79
N VAL A 52 -41.53 -11.33 -0.89
CA VAL A 52 -42.84 -10.75 -1.22
C VAL A 52 -42.86 -9.28 -0.84
N LEU A 53 -43.10 -8.41 -1.81
CA LEU A 53 -43.17 -6.96 -1.63
C LEU A 53 -44.63 -6.51 -1.76
N THR A 54 -45.12 -5.82 -0.74
CA THR A 54 -46.48 -5.26 -0.72
C THR A 54 -46.40 -3.74 -0.67
N HIS A 55 -47.07 -3.05 -1.59
CA HIS A 55 -47.19 -1.59 -1.58
C HIS A 55 -48.66 -1.20 -1.71
N LYS A 56 -49.15 -0.38 -0.77
CA LYS A 56 -50.56 0.06 -0.70
C LYS A 56 -51.58 -1.09 -0.67
N GLY A 57 -51.21 -2.19 -0.03
CA GLY A 57 -52.06 -3.38 0.14
C GLY A 57 -52.05 -4.36 -1.03
N GLU A 58 -51.31 -4.07 -2.10
CA GLU A 58 -51.18 -4.96 -3.26
C GLU A 58 -49.78 -5.59 -3.30
N ILE A 59 -49.72 -6.87 -3.68
CA ILE A 59 -48.45 -7.55 -3.96
C ILE A 59 -47.90 -7.01 -5.27
N VAL A 60 -46.78 -6.31 -5.20
CA VAL A 60 -46.14 -5.67 -6.35
C VAL A 60 -44.93 -6.47 -6.87
N ALA A 61 -44.41 -7.39 -6.06
CA ALA A 61 -43.43 -8.39 -6.48
C ALA A 61 -43.51 -9.63 -5.58
N ASP A 62 -43.31 -10.80 -6.19
CA ASP A 62 -43.19 -12.09 -5.50
C ASP A 62 -42.13 -12.89 -6.26
N LEU A 63 -40.95 -13.02 -5.66
CA LEU A 63 -39.77 -13.59 -6.31
C LEU A 63 -39.14 -14.67 -5.43
N PRO A 64 -38.72 -15.81 -6.00
CA PRO A 64 -37.92 -16.79 -5.27
C PRO A 64 -36.55 -16.19 -4.91
N ILE A 65 -36.06 -16.47 -3.70
CA ILE A 65 -34.79 -15.92 -3.21
C ILE A 65 -33.58 -16.60 -3.89
N ASP A 66 -33.60 -17.93 -4.03
CA ASP A 66 -32.43 -18.67 -4.52
C ASP A 66 -31.93 -18.19 -5.90
N PRO A 67 -32.80 -17.97 -6.92
CA PRO A 67 -32.32 -17.49 -8.21
C PRO A 67 -31.76 -16.07 -8.20
N LEU A 68 -32.22 -15.22 -7.26
CA LEU A 68 -31.73 -13.84 -7.13
C LEU A 68 -30.32 -13.78 -6.54
N ALA A 69 -29.94 -14.76 -5.73
CA ALA A 69 -28.66 -14.77 -5.02
C ALA A 69 -27.64 -15.74 -5.63
N LEU A 70 -28.07 -16.88 -6.19
CA LEU A 70 -27.19 -18.00 -6.52
C LEU A 70 -27.25 -18.44 -7.98
N ALA A 71 -28.14 -17.87 -8.80
CA ALA A 71 -28.31 -18.27 -10.20
C ALA A 71 -27.82 -17.23 -11.22
N SER A 72 -26.97 -16.30 -10.79
CA SER A 72 -26.26 -15.42 -11.72
C SER A 72 -25.34 -16.27 -12.60
N PRO A 73 -25.34 -16.09 -13.93
CA PRO A 73 -24.43 -16.82 -14.82
C PRO A 73 -22.97 -16.56 -14.44
N GLU A 74 -22.20 -17.63 -14.28
CA GLU A 74 -20.75 -17.58 -14.18
C GLU A 74 -20.16 -17.87 -15.55
N TYR A 75 -19.26 -17.01 -16.03
CA TYR A 75 -18.62 -17.16 -17.32
C TYR A 75 -17.28 -17.86 -17.19
N ASP A 76 -17.10 -18.96 -17.90
CA ASP A 76 -15.84 -19.68 -17.97
C ASP A 76 -14.89 -19.08 -19.04
N GLU A 77 -13.73 -19.70 -19.23
CA GLU A 77 -12.72 -19.29 -20.21
C GLU A 77 -13.17 -19.42 -21.68
N ILE A 78 -14.23 -20.18 -21.97
CA ILE A 78 -14.83 -20.29 -23.31
C ILE A 78 -15.73 -19.08 -23.54
N GLU A 79 -16.51 -18.68 -22.54
CA GLU A 79 -17.45 -17.55 -22.62
C GLU A 79 -16.77 -16.19 -22.42
N ARG A 80 -15.69 -16.16 -21.62
CA ARG A 80 -14.79 -15.04 -21.34
C ARG A 80 -13.32 -15.43 -21.63
N PRO A 81 -12.94 -15.51 -22.91
CA PRO A 81 -11.56 -15.79 -23.30
C PRO A 81 -10.65 -14.62 -22.89
N TRP A 82 -9.40 -14.95 -22.57
CA TRP A 82 -8.39 -13.98 -22.18
C TRP A 82 -7.04 -14.30 -22.84
N THR A 83 -6.21 -13.26 -22.98
CA THR A 83 -4.85 -13.39 -23.54
C THR A 83 -3.84 -12.99 -22.47
N PRO A 84 -2.86 -13.84 -22.13
CA PRO A 84 -1.79 -13.45 -21.20
C PRO A 84 -1.06 -12.20 -21.69
N THR A 85 -0.79 -11.27 -20.78
CA THR A 85 0.05 -10.11 -21.11
C THR A 85 1.47 -10.57 -21.46
N PRO A 86 2.02 -10.19 -22.63
CA PRO A 86 3.37 -10.58 -23.00
C PRO A 86 4.40 -10.06 -22.00
N LYS A 87 5.33 -10.93 -21.57
CA LYS A 87 6.38 -10.52 -20.63
C LYS A 87 7.30 -9.48 -21.27
N PRO A 88 7.47 -8.29 -20.66
CA PRO A 88 8.40 -7.28 -21.16
C PRO A 88 9.84 -7.77 -21.06
N LYS A 89 10.71 -7.26 -21.95
CA LYS A 89 12.14 -7.55 -21.88
C LYS A 89 12.74 -6.87 -20.65
N PRO A 90 13.67 -7.51 -19.93
CA PRO A 90 14.46 -6.84 -18.91
C PRO A 90 15.22 -5.64 -19.50
N LEU A 91 15.32 -4.57 -18.72
CA LEU A 91 16.14 -3.39 -19.04
C LEU A 91 17.41 -3.46 -18.18
N SER A 92 18.59 -3.40 -18.80
CA SER A 92 19.84 -3.33 -18.05
C SER A 92 20.00 -1.94 -17.44
N ALA A 93 20.51 -1.86 -16.21
CA ALA A 93 20.88 -0.60 -15.57
C ALA A 93 21.94 0.18 -16.37
N ASP A 94 22.85 -0.54 -17.06
CA ASP A 94 23.89 0.06 -17.91
C ASP A 94 23.32 0.75 -19.16
N ASP A 95 22.11 0.38 -19.60
CA ASP A 95 21.43 0.97 -20.75
C ASP A 95 20.62 2.23 -20.37
N VAL A 96 20.63 2.61 -19.09
CA VAL A 96 19.99 3.82 -18.58
C VAL A 96 21.06 4.85 -18.25
N PRO A 97 21.04 6.04 -18.87
CA PRO A 97 22.00 7.10 -18.58
C PRO A 97 22.04 7.47 -17.10
N ALA A 98 23.25 7.65 -16.56
CA ALA A 98 23.41 8.23 -15.23
C ALA A 98 23.07 9.74 -15.29
N PRO A 99 22.41 10.29 -14.24
CA PRO A 99 22.14 11.71 -14.18
C PRO A 99 23.45 12.48 -13.95
N ASN A 100 23.55 13.68 -14.52
CA ASN A 100 24.70 14.56 -14.28
C ASN A 100 24.85 14.95 -12.80
N ASP A 101 23.72 15.05 -12.09
CA ASP A 101 23.65 15.34 -10.66
C ASP A 101 22.56 14.46 -10.01
N PRO A 102 22.93 13.44 -9.21
CA PRO A 102 21.97 12.62 -8.48
C PRO A 102 21.05 13.42 -7.56
N MET A 103 21.50 14.52 -6.96
CA MET A 103 20.66 15.35 -6.10
C MET A 103 19.67 16.19 -6.88
N ALA A 104 19.95 16.50 -8.16
CA ALA A 104 18.97 17.09 -9.06
C ALA A 104 17.90 16.07 -9.44
N ALA A 105 18.28 14.82 -9.75
CA ALA A 105 17.33 13.74 -10.02
C ALA A 105 16.42 13.46 -8.81
N LEU A 106 17.00 13.41 -7.60
CA LEU A 106 16.24 13.29 -6.36
C LEU A 106 15.19 14.40 -6.21
N LYS A 107 15.56 15.67 -6.45
CA LYS A 107 14.63 16.80 -6.37
C LYS A 107 13.46 16.64 -7.34
N THR A 108 13.73 16.21 -8.58
CA THR A 108 12.68 15.92 -9.57
C THR A 108 11.74 14.82 -9.06
N LEU A 109 12.30 13.72 -8.54
CA LEU A 109 11.51 12.61 -7.99
C LEU A 109 10.66 13.05 -6.79
N MET A 110 11.24 13.74 -5.80
CA MET A 110 10.49 14.19 -4.61
C MET A 110 9.36 15.17 -4.93
N GLY A 111 9.39 15.81 -6.11
CA GLY A 111 8.35 16.70 -6.62
C GLY A 111 7.39 16.05 -7.61
N CYS A 112 7.47 14.76 -7.87
CA CYS A 112 6.53 14.07 -8.76
C CYS A 112 5.25 13.66 -8.01
N PRO A 113 4.12 13.44 -8.70
CA PRO A 113 2.83 13.15 -8.06
C PRO A 113 2.87 11.94 -7.11
N ASP A 114 3.61 10.91 -7.51
CA ASP A 114 3.71 9.62 -6.83
C ASP A 114 4.40 9.79 -5.47
N LEU A 115 5.49 10.56 -5.41
CA LEU A 115 6.32 10.77 -4.20
C LEU A 115 6.03 12.06 -3.42
N ALA A 116 5.29 13.00 -4.02
CA ALA A 116 4.93 14.25 -3.35
C ALA A 116 4.19 14.00 -2.02
N SER A 117 4.37 14.90 -1.06
CA SER A 117 3.72 14.81 0.24
C SER A 117 2.21 14.73 0.10
N LYS A 118 1.62 13.72 0.73
CA LYS A 118 0.15 13.58 0.83
C LYS A 118 -0.43 14.40 1.99
N ARG A 119 0.37 15.27 2.62
CA ARG A 119 0.00 16.16 3.74
C ARG A 119 -1.26 16.95 3.50
N TRP A 120 -1.35 17.56 2.33
CA TRP A 120 -2.53 18.34 1.96
C TRP A 120 -3.84 17.55 2.07
N ILE A 121 -3.82 16.23 1.81
CA ILE A 121 -5.01 15.36 1.93
C ILE A 121 -5.34 15.13 3.40
N TRP A 122 -4.41 14.60 4.18
CA TRP A 122 -4.72 14.12 5.52
C TRP A 122 -4.86 15.22 6.58
N GLU A 123 -4.34 16.43 6.36
CA GLU A 123 -4.60 17.58 7.25
C GLU A 123 -6.05 18.06 7.22
N GLN A 124 -6.82 17.65 6.22
CA GLN A 124 -8.25 17.95 6.11
C GLN A 124 -9.12 17.01 6.96
N TYR A 125 -8.54 15.92 7.48
CA TYR A 125 -9.24 14.93 8.29
C TYR A 125 -8.71 14.93 9.72
N ASP A 126 -9.60 14.64 10.66
CA ASP A 126 -9.17 14.33 12.03
C ASP A 126 -8.53 12.94 12.06
N HIS A 127 -7.36 12.86 12.69
CA HIS A 127 -6.62 11.62 12.92
C HIS A 127 -6.32 11.41 14.41
N MET A 128 -7.01 12.13 15.30
CA MET A 128 -6.73 12.19 16.75
C MET A 128 -7.94 11.90 17.64
N VAL A 129 -9.15 11.74 17.09
CA VAL A 129 -10.34 11.33 17.83
C VAL A 129 -10.02 10.02 18.58
N MET A 130 -10.38 9.98 19.87
CA MET A 130 -10.01 8.94 20.86
C MET A 130 -8.52 8.89 21.25
N ALA A 131 -7.65 9.70 20.63
CA ALA A 131 -6.20 9.77 20.87
C ALA A 131 -5.50 8.40 20.81
N ASP A 132 -6.01 7.49 19.97
CA ASP A 132 -5.49 6.14 19.79
C ASP A 132 -4.56 6.02 18.57
N THR A 133 -4.56 6.98 17.65
CA THR A 133 -3.51 7.09 16.62
C THR A 133 -2.21 7.51 17.28
N THR A 134 -1.24 6.60 17.30
CA THR A 134 0.02 6.79 18.02
C THR A 134 1.02 7.61 17.20
N GLY A 135 2.06 8.16 17.83
CA GLY A 135 3.08 8.97 17.14
C GLY A 135 3.73 8.25 15.95
N THR A 136 3.97 6.94 16.07
CA THR A 136 4.50 6.09 15.00
C THR A 136 3.48 5.76 13.91
N GLY A 137 2.18 5.96 14.18
CA GLY A 137 1.07 5.76 13.26
C GLY A 137 0.46 7.03 12.70
N ARG A 138 1.12 8.17 12.90
CA ARG A 138 0.69 9.44 12.31
C ARG A 138 0.87 9.40 10.78
N PRO A 139 0.08 10.16 10.02
CA PRO A 139 0.21 10.20 8.57
C PRO A 139 1.64 10.53 8.11
N GLY A 140 2.08 9.90 7.02
CA GLY A 140 3.40 10.14 6.42
C GLY A 140 4.39 8.98 6.52
N GLY A 141 3.98 7.81 7.00
CA GLY A 141 4.75 6.57 6.92
C GLY A 141 4.02 5.45 6.17
N GLY A 142 4.70 4.34 5.94
CA GLY A 142 4.19 3.19 5.17
C GLY A 142 2.99 2.46 5.80
N ALA A 143 2.75 2.59 7.10
CA ALA A 143 1.55 2.04 7.73
C ALA A 143 1.05 2.94 8.88
N ALA A 144 -0.27 3.07 9.00
CA ALA A 144 -0.91 3.70 10.15
C ALA A 144 -0.91 2.74 11.34
N VAL A 145 -0.71 3.26 12.56
CA VAL A 145 -0.69 2.47 13.81
C VAL A 145 -1.70 3.04 14.80
N VAL A 146 -2.78 2.29 14.99
CA VAL A 146 -3.92 2.67 15.84
C VAL A 146 -4.01 1.74 17.05
N ARG A 147 -3.87 2.31 18.24
CA ARG A 147 -4.00 1.58 19.51
C ARG A 147 -5.41 1.01 19.66
N VAL A 148 -5.50 -0.22 20.15
CA VAL A 148 -6.77 -0.78 20.60
C VAL A 148 -7.10 -0.16 21.95
N HIS A 149 -8.15 0.65 21.98
CA HIS A 149 -8.53 1.48 23.13
C HIS A 149 -8.48 0.73 24.46
N GLY A 150 -7.81 1.33 25.45
CA GLY A 150 -7.66 0.74 26.79
C GLY A 150 -6.66 -0.42 26.89
N THR A 151 -5.86 -0.68 25.85
CA THR A 151 -4.82 -1.73 25.85
C THR A 151 -3.49 -1.22 25.30
N ASP A 152 -2.41 -1.99 25.48
CA ASP A 152 -1.11 -1.70 24.85
C ASP A 152 -0.99 -2.28 23.44
N LYS A 153 -2.02 -2.96 22.93
CA LYS A 153 -2.03 -3.50 21.56
C LYS A 153 -2.34 -2.40 20.55
N ALA A 154 -1.88 -2.58 19.33
CA ALA A 154 -2.25 -1.73 18.21
C ALA A 154 -2.47 -2.53 16.93
N LEU A 155 -3.25 -1.95 16.02
CA LEU A 155 -3.42 -2.41 14.66
C LEU A 155 -2.57 -1.54 13.74
N ALA A 156 -1.77 -2.19 12.90
CA ALA A 156 -1.12 -1.55 11.77
C ALA A 156 -1.97 -1.72 10.52
N ILE A 157 -2.13 -0.67 9.71
CA ILE A 157 -2.99 -0.66 8.52
C ILE A 157 -2.24 0.00 7.36
N THR A 158 -2.26 -0.62 6.19
CA THR A 158 -1.64 -0.09 4.95
C THR A 158 -2.55 -0.29 3.75
N SER A 159 -2.27 0.40 2.65
CA SER A 159 -2.92 0.21 1.35
C SER A 159 -1.92 0.44 0.23
N ASP A 160 -1.70 -0.58 -0.61
CA ASP A 160 -0.59 -0.59 -1.57
C ASP A 160 -1.03 -1.05 -2.95
N CYS A 161 -0.49 -0.42 -3.99
CA CYS A 161 -0.58 -0.84 -5.39
C CYS A 161 0.36 0.01 -6.23
N THR A 162 1.09 -0.64 -7.14
CA THR A 162 1.89 0.03 -8.17
C THR A 162 1.33 -0.29 -9.56
N PRO A 163 0.34 0.48 -10.07
CA PRO A 163 -0.38 0.13 -11.29
C PRO A 163 0.49 0.03 -12.54
N ARG A 164 1.61 0.78 -12.58
CA ARG A 164 2.59 0.70 -13.69
C ARG A 164 3.24 -0.68 -13.78
N TYR A 165 3.51 -1.32 -12.64
CA TYR A 165 3.99 -2.70 -12.61
C TYR A 165 2.91 -3.68 -13.06
N CYS A 166 1.69 -3.53 -12.54
CA CYS A 166 0.54 -4.37 -12.92
C CYS A 166 0.23 -4.27 -14.43
N LYS A 167 0.43 -3.09 -15.04
CA LYS A 167 0.25 -2.90 -16.48
C LYS A 167 1.35 -3.60 -17.28
N ALA A 168 2.60 -3.50 -16.82
CA ALA A 168 3.76 -4.01 -17.53
C ALA A 168 3.88 -5.54 -17.46
N ASP A 169 3.69 -6.12 -16.27
CA ASP A 169 3.61 -7.56 -16.03
C ASP A 169 2.60 -7.79 -14.89
N PRO A 170 1.34 -8.15 -15.20
CA PRO A 170 0.28 -8.29 -14.22
C PRO A 170 0.60 -9.27 -13.09
N THR A 171 1.29 -10.38 -13.40
CA THR A 171 1.67 -11.36 -12.39
C THR A 171 2.70 -10.79 -11.42
N GLN A 172 3.74 -10.11 -11.93
CA GLN A 172 4.73 -9.48 -11.06
C GLN A 172 4.12 -8.31 -10.28
N GLY A 173 3.30 -7.46 -10.92
CA GLY A 173 2.65 -6.33 -10.25
C GLY A 173 1.67 -6.76 -9.15
N GLY A 174 0.83 -7.76 -9.41
CA GLY A 174 -0.08 -8.32 -8.39
C GLY A 174 0.68 -8.97 -7.23
N ARG A 175 1.79 -9.67 -7.52
CA ARG A 175 2.67 -10.22 -6.49
C ARG A 175 3.33 -9.11 -5.66
N GLN A 176 3.78 -8.05 -6.32
CA GLN A 176 4.44 -6.90 -5.68
C GLN A 176 3.49 -6.12 -4.76
N ALA A 177 2.25 -5.87 -5.17
CA ALA A 177 1.28 -5.13 -4.36
C ALA A 177 1.01 -5.82 -3.01
N VAL A 178 0.92 -7.15 -2.99
CA VAL A 178 0.78 -7.92 -1.73
C VAL A 178 2.07 -7.91 -0.92
N ALA A 179 3.23 -8.04 -1.58
CA ALA A 179 4.53 -8.02 -0.91
C ALA A 179 4.82 -6.68 -0.23
N GLU A 180 4.51 -5.57 -0.89
CA GLU A 180 4.66 -4.22 -0.35
C GLU A 180 3.74 -3.97 0.84
N ALA A 181 2.45 -4.35 0.75
CA ALA A 181 1.54 -4.27 1.89
C ALA A 181 2.04 -5.08 3.10
N TRP A 182 2.58 -6.27 2.87
CA TRP A 182 3.16 -7.08 3.94
C TRP A 182 4.43 -6.43 4.54
N ARG A 183 5.25 -5.80 3.69
CA ARG A 183 6.49 -5.12 4.05
C ARG A 183 6.25 -3.82 4.82
N ASN A 184 5.26 -3.02 4.43
CA ASN A 184 4.86 -1.81 5.13
C ASN A 184 4.37 -2.09 6.56
N LEU A 185 3.57 -3.14 6.74
CA LEU A 185 3.19 -3.61 8.09
C LEU A 185 4.40 -4.10 8.90
N THR A 186 5.33 -4.79 8.25
CA THR A 186 6.55 -5.31 8.87
C THR A 186 7.48 -4.17 9.31
N ALA A 187 7.61 -3.10 8.53
CA ALA A 187 8.47 -1.95 8.81
C ALA A 187 8.07 -1.20 10.09
N VAL A 188 6.81 -1.29 10.52
CA VAL A 188 6.34 -0.74 11.80
C VAL A 188 6.33 -1.77 12.95
N GLY A 189 6.84 -2.98 12.73
CA GLY A 189 6.96 -4.05 13.72
C GLY A 189 5.71 -4.92 13.89
N ALA A 190 4.69 -4.74 13.06
CA ALA A 190 3.45 -5.51 13.14
C ALA A 190 3.59 -6.90 12.54
N TYR A 191 2.85 -7.87 13.07
CA TYR A 191 2.63 -9.16 12.42
C TYR A 191 1.49 -9.02 11.41
N PRO A 192 1.73 -9.18 10.10
CA PRO A 192 0.66 -9.15 9.10
C PRO A 192 -0.32 -10.30 9.34
N LEU A 193 -1.63 -9.99 9.34
CA LEU A 193 -2.69 -10.95 9.67
C LEU A 193 -3.59 -11.29 8.49
N ALA A 194 -4.04 -10.27 7.74
CA ALA A 194 -4.96 -10.44 6.65
C ALA A 194 -4.93 -9.27 5.68
N THR A 195 -5.38 -9.52 4.45
CA THR A 195 -5.57 -8.52 3.41
C THR A 195 -7.04 -8.40 3.02
N THR A 196 -7.37 -7.24 2.47
CA THR A 196 -8.56 -7.03 1.65
C THR A 196 -8.11 -6.51 0.29
N ASP A 197 -8.76 -6.93 -0.78
CA ASP A 197 -8.43 -6.47 -2.13
C ASP A 197 -9.54 -5.60 -2.72
N CYS A 198 -9.15 -4.54 -3.43
CA CYS A 198 -10.05 -3.72 -4.24
C CYS A 198 -9.56 -3.77 -5.68
N LEU A 199 -10.13 -4.69 -6.46
CA LEU A 199 -9.74 -4.97 -7.82
C LEU A 199 -10.42 -3.99 -8.77
N ASN A 200 -9.65 -3.08 -9.39
CA ASN A 200 -10.18 -2.10 -10.34
C ASN A 200 -9.57 -2.34 -11.72
N PHE A 201 -10.41 -2.80 -12.65
CA PHE A 201 -10.00 -3.17 -14.02
C PHE A 201 -10.98 -2.63 -15.06
N GLY A 202 -10.52 -2.58 -16.32
CA GLY A 202 -11.32 -2.16 -17.46
C GLY A 202 -12.42 -3.16 -17.83
N ASN A 203 -12.87 -3.13 -19.09
CA ASN A 203 -13.91 -4.01 -19.58
C ASN A 203 -13.40 -5.48 -19.70
N PRO A 204 -13.91 -6.43 -18.89
CA PRO A 204 -13.46 -7.83 -18.88
C PRO A 204 -13.83 -8.60 -20.15
N GLU A 205 -14.64 -8.02 -21.03
CA GLU A 205 -14.99 -8.62 -22.33
C GLU A 205 -13.85 -8.51 -23.35
N LYS A 206 -12.86 -7.64 -23.09
CA LYS A 206 -11.65 -7.54 -23.90
C LYS A 206 -10.64 -8.58 -23.40
N PRO A 207 -10.18 -9.52 -24.25
CA PRO A 207 -9.28 -10.60 -23.80
C PRO A 207 -8.01 -10.12 -23.11
N ASP A 208 -7.42 -9.01 -23.56
CA ASP A 208 -6.20 -8.46 -22.96
C ASP A 208 -6.44 -7.86 -21.55
N ILE A 209 -7.62 -7.26 -21.31
CA ILE A 209 -8.00 -6.73 -20.00
C ILE A 209 -8.29 -7.87 -19.03
N MET A 210 -9.01 -8.90 -19.49
CA MET A 210 -9.23 -10.10 -18.68
C MET A 210 -7.89 -10.80 -18.37
N GLY A 211 -6.94 -10.78 -19.29
CA GLY A 211 -5.59 -11.29 -19.04
C GLY A 211 -4.81 -10.53 -17.98
N GLN A 212 -4.97 -9.20 -17.91
CA GLN A 212 -4.42 -8.40 -16.81
C GLN A 212 -5.04 -8.78 -15.47
N PHE A 213 -6.36 -8.96 -15.43
CA PHE A 213 -7.08 -9.37 -14.23
C PHE A 213 -6.62 -10.74 -13.72
N VAL A 214 -6.58 -11.74 -14.62
CA VAL A 214 -6.10 -13.10 -14.31
C VAL A 214 -4.67 -13.06 -13.78
N GLY A 215 -3.75 -12.41 -14.50
CA GLY A 215 -2.35 -12.35 -14.09
C GLY A 215 -2.14 -11.69 -12.73
N CYS A 216 -2.86 -10.59 -12.44
CA CYS A 216 -2.81 -9.95 -11.12
C CYS A 216 -3.26 -10.90 -10.01
N ILE A 217 -4.40 -11.58 -10.19
CA ILE A 217 -4.93 -12.52 -9.20
C ILE A 217 -3.97 -13.69 -8.96
N GLU A 218 -3.35 -14.22 -10.01
CA GLU A 218 -2.34 -15.28 -9.89
C GLU A 218 -1.16 -14.83 -9.03
N GLY A 219 -0.57 -13.67 -9.34
CA GLY A 219 0.56 -13.10 -8.60
C GLY A 219 0.21 -12.80 -7.14
N MET A 220 -0.96 -12.20 -6.89
CA MET A 220 -1.48 -11.97 -5.55
C MET A 220 -1.65 -13.28 -4.78
N GLY A 221 -2.25 -14.29 -5.41
CA GLY A 221 -2.47 -15.60 -4.79
C GLY A 221 -1.16 -16.32 -4.43
N GLU A 222 -0.11 -16.19 -5.23
CA GLU A 222 1.23 -16.68 -4.89
C GLU A 222 1.79 -15.97 -3.66
N ALA A 223 1.76 -14.64 -3.65
CA ALA A 223 2.27 -13.83 -2.54
C ALA A 223 1.53 -14.10 -1.22
N CYS A 224 0.19 -14.11 -1.25
CA CYS A 224 -0.63 -14.39 -0.06
C CYS A 224 -0.30 -15.75 0.55
N ARG A 225 -0.07 -16.79 -0.27
CA ARG A 225 0.32 -18.13 0.22
C ARG A 225 1.73 -18.14 0.80
N ALA A 226 2.69 -17.52 0.12
CA ALA A 226 4.09 -17.52 0.56
C ALA A 226 4.31 -16.72 1.86
N LEU A 227 3.62 -15.58 1.98
CA LEU A 227 3.73 -14.67 3.12
C LEU A 227 2.75 -15.00 4.26
N ASN A 228 1.89 -16.00 4.08
CA ASN A 228 0.80 -16.35 5.01
C ASN A 228 -0.08 -15.13 5.34
N PHE A 229 -0.53 -14.45 4.29
CA PHE A 229 -1.26 -13.19 4.38
C PHE A 229 -2.60 -13.31 3.64
N PRO A 230 -3.62 -13.96 4.26
CA PRO A 230 -4.85 -14.35 3.58
C PRO A 230 -5.77 -13.17 3.26
N VAL A 231 -6.44 -13.26 2.10
CA VAL A 231 -7.54 -12.36 1.73
C VAL A 231 -8.80 -12.73 2.52
N VAL A 232 -9.37 -11.78 3.29
CA VAL A 232 -10.56 -12.01 4.13
C VAL A 232 -11.81 -11.27 3.66
N SER A 233 -11.64 -10.29 2.78
CA SER A 233 -12.71 -9.51 2.15
C SER A 233 -12.19 -8.91 0.86
N GLY A 234 -13.09 -8.35 0.04
CA GLY A 234 -12.68 -7.61 -1.14
C GLY A 234 -13.82 -6.97 -1.88
N ASN A 235 -13.46 -6.28 -2.96
CA ASN A 235 -14.37 -5.68 -3.93
C ASN A 235 -13.80 -5.87 -5.34
N VAL A 236 -14.69 -6.07 -6.31
CA VAL A 236 -14.33 -6.15 -7.72
C VAL A 236 -15.12 -5.12 -8.50
N SER A 237 -14.40 -4.13 -9.03
CA SER A 237 -14.88 -3.09 -9.91
C SER A 237 -14.36 -3.34 -11.32
N LEU A 238 -15.27 -3.68 -12.23
CA LEU A 238 -14.98 -3.92 -13.65
C LEU A 238 -15.58 -2.80 -14.50
N TYR A 239 -15.24 -2.79 -15.79
CA TYR A 239 -15.73 -1.79 -16.75
C TYR A 239 -15.27 -0.36 -16.42
N ASN A 240 -14.14 -0.21 -15.70
CA ASN A 240 -13.52 1.10 -15.44
C ASN A 240 -12.81 1.62 -16.70
N GLU A 241 -13.61 2.15 -17.63
CA GLU A 241 -13.12 2.74 -18.87
C GLU A 241 -13.85 4.04 -19.19
N THR A 242 -13.13 4.99 -19.78
CA THR A 242 -13.72 6.22 -20.31
C THR A 242 -13.36 6.32 -21.79
N GLN A 243 -14.38 6.44 -22.64
CA GLN A 243 -14.23 6.54 -24.10
C GLN A 243 -13.36 5.40 -24.69
N GLY A 244 -13.53 4.18 -24.16
CA GLY A 244 -12.80 2.98 -24.60
C GLY A 244 -11.37 2.84 -24.07
N THR A 245 -10.88 3.83 -23.31
CA THR A 245 -9.59 3.78 -22.63
C THR A 245 -9.79 3.24 -21.22
N ALA A 246 -9.17 2.10 -20.92
CA ALA A 246 -9.20 1.51 -19.59
C ALA A 246 -8.26 2.24 -18.62
N VAL A 247 -8.62 2.22 -17.34
CA VAL A 247 -7.69 2.54 -16.25
C VAL A 247 -6.51 1.56 -16.26
N LEU A 248 -5.42 1.93 -15.58
CA LEU A 248 -4.37 0.95 -15.28
C LEU A 248 -4.93 -0.18 -14.40
N PRO A 249 -4.51 -1.44 -14.60
CA PRO A 249 -4.90 -2.52 -13.69
C PRO A 249 -4.46 -2.17 -12.27
N THR A 250 -5.41 -2.08 -11.36
CA THR A 250 -5.19 -1.55 -10.00
C THR A 250 -5.79 -2.51 -8.97
N PRO A 251 -5.10 -3.62 -8.64
CA PRO A 251 -5.46 -4.48 -7.53
C PRO A 251 -4.97 -3.89 -6.20
N ALA A 252 -5.69 -2.92 -5.66
CA ALA A 252 -5.28 -2.27 -4.41
C ALA A 252 -5.40 -3.22 -3.22
N ILE A 253 -4.31 -3.38 -2.46
CA ILE A 253 -4.23 -4.30 -1.33
C ILE A 253 -4.26 -3.50 -0.03
N GLY A 254 -5.36 -3.61 0.70
CA GLY A 254 -5.43 -3.17 2.10
C GLY A 254 -4.87 -4.26 3.00
N GLY A 255 -3.91 -3.92 3.87
CA GLY A 255 -3.31 -4.85 4.82
C GLY A 255 -3.62 -4.47 6.27
N VAL A 256 -3.86 -5.47 7.12
CA VAL A 256 -3.92 -5.28 8.58
C VAL A 256 -2.94 -6.20 9.30
N GLY A 257 -2.24 -5.65 10.29
CA GLY A 257 -1.32 -6.36 11.16
C GLY A 257 -1.52 -6.05 12.64
N LEU A 258 -1.04 -6.93 13.51
CA LEU A 258 -1.11 -6.79 14.96
C LEU A 258 0.24 -6.40 15.55
N ILE A 259 0.22 -5.42 16.44
CA ILE A 259 1.31 -5.08 17.36
C ILE A 259 0.84 -5.46 18.76
N ASP A 260 1.52 -6.43 19.39
CA ASP A 260 1.15 -6.93 20.73
C ASP A 260 1.35 -5.89 21.83
N ASN A 261 2.34 -5.03 21.66
CA ASN A 261 2.71 -3.98 22.59
C ASN A 261 3.27 -2.78 21.82
N LEU A 262 2.76 -1.58 22.07
CA LEU A 262 3.21 -0.35 21.45
C LEU A 262 4.70 -0.02 21.67
N ALA A 263 5.37 -0.62 22.66
CA ALA A 263 6.82 -0.50 22.81
C ALA A 263 7.61 -1.30 21.75
N GLN A 264 6.94 -2.17 20.99
CA GLN A 264 7.53 -3.04 19.96
C GLN A 264 7.26 -2.53 18.54
N THR A 265 7.13 -1.21 18.39
CA THR A 265 6.95 -0.53 17.11
C THR A 265 8.09 0.46 16.90
N THR A 266 8.31 0.81 15.64
CA THR A 266 9.22 1.89 15.26
C THR A 266 8.54 2.76 14.21
N SER A 267 9.15 3.90 13.91
CA SER A 267 8.74 4.79 12.82
C SER A 267 9.91 5.07 11.89
N LEU A 268 9.64 5.72 10.75
CA LEU A 268 10.67 6.02 9.75
C LEU A 268 11.61 7.16 10.13
N ASP A 269 11.23 8.04 11.05
CA ASP A 269 12.02 9.24 11.34
C ASP A 269 13.36 8.90 11.99
N PHE A 270 14.44 9.45 11.44
CA PHE A 270 15.74 9.45 12.11
C PHE A 270 15.60 10.08 13.50
N LYS A 271 16.10 9.39 14.52
CA LYS A 271 15.90 9.77 15.93
C LYS A 271 17.02 10.64 16.48
N ALA A 272 18.23 10.46 15.97
CA ALA A 272 19.42 11.17 16.42
C ALA A 272 20.46 11.25 15.29
N ALA A 273 21.38 12.21 15.39
CA ALA A 273 22.57 12.25 14.56
C ALA A 273 23.61 11.23 15.06
N GLY A 274 24.45 10.74 14.14
CA GLY A 274 25.53 9.79 14.43
C GLY A 274 25.08 8.33 14.49
N GLU A 275 23.81 8.03 14.23
CA GLU A 275 23.33 6.65 14.09
C GLU A 275 23.72 6.08 12.72
N THR A 276 24.07 4.80 12.69
CA THR A 276 24.45 4.12 11.46
C THR A 276 23.20 3.77 10.66
N ILE A 277 23.23 4.07 9.36
CA ILE A 277 22.19 3.68 8.41
C ILE A 277 22.61 2.35 7.78
N VAL A 278 21.73 1.35 7.87
CA VAL A 278 21.95 0.01 7.33
C VAL A 278 20.85 -0.32 6.33
N LEU A 279 21.26 -0.78 5.14
CA LEU A 279 20.37 -1.40 4.16
C LEU A 279 20.25 -2.89 4.49
N ILE A 280 19.02 -3.39 4.57
CA ILE A 280 18.69 -4.80 4.62
C ILE A 280 18.13 -5.22 3.25
N GLY A 281 18.64 -6.31 2.69
CA GLY A 281 18.28 -6.83 1.37
C GLY A 281 19.33 -6.51 0.29
N GLU A 282 19.18 -7.14 -0.88
CA GLU A 282 20.11 -7.00 -2.00
C GLU A 282 19.69 -5.86 -2.93
N THR A 283 20.66 -5.13 -3.48
CA THR A 283 20.42 -4.11 -4.51
C THR A 283 21.00 -4.58 -5.83
N THR A 284 20.12 -4.87 -6.80
CA THR A 284 20.52 -5.16 -8.18
C THR A 284 20.46 -3.93 -9.07
N GLY A 285 19.75 -2.88 -8.64
CA GLY A 285 19.62 -1.61 -9.35
C GLY A 285 18.52 -1.65 -10.41
N HIS A 286 17.35 -2.21 -10.08
CA HIS A 286 16.27 -2.39 -11.06
C HIS A 286 15.62 -1.06 -11.46
N LEU A 287 15.81 -0.64 -12.72
CA LEU A 287 15.29 0.63 -13.25
C LEU A 287 14.07 0.47 -14.19
N GLY A 288 13.76 -0.75 -14.65
CA GLY A 288 12.60 -0.98 -15.52
C GLY A 288 11.29 -0.63 -14.79
N GLN A 289 10.40 0.10 -15.47
CA GLN A 289 9.16 0.67 -14.87
C GLN A 289 9.39 1.60 -13.65
N SER A 290 10.62 2.02 -13.36
CA SER A 290 10.89 2.85 -12.18
C SER A 290 10.45 4.30 -12.33
N LEU A 291 10.19 4.98 -11.21
CA LEU A 291 9.97 6.42 -11.22
C LEU A 291 11.19 7.19 -11.74
N PHE A 292 12.41 6.71 -11.49
CA PHE A 292 13.61 7.28 -12.09
C PHE A 292 13.56 7.25 -13.61
N LEU A 293 13.27 6.08 -14.20
CA LEU A 293 13.17 5.93 -15.65
C LEU A 293 12.07 6.83 -16.24
N ARG A 294 10.92 6.92 -15.54
CA ARG A 294 9.78 7.72 -15.99
C ARG A 294 10.07 9.23 -15.92
N GLU A 295 10.49 9.71 -14.76
CA GLU A 295 10.61 11.15 -14.49
C GLU A 295 11.92 11.77 -15.00
N ILE A 296 13.01 11.00 -15.05
CA ILE A 296 14.33 11.50 -15.47
C ILE A 296 14.57 11.24 -16.95
N GLU A 297 14.22 10.05 -17.43
CA GLU A 297 14.50 9.62 -18.81
C GLU A 297 13.27 9.70 -19.74
N GLY A 298 12.07 9.96 -19.21
CA GLY A 298 10.83 10.03 -20.00
C GLY A 298 10.42 8.68 -20.59
N ARG A 299 10.80 7.59 -19.93
CA ARG A 299 10.68 6.21 -20.42
C ARG A 299 9.87 5.34 -19.46
N GLU A 300 9.09 4.42 -20.00
CA GLU A 300 8.27 3.46 -19.24
C GLU A 300 8.46 2.04 -19.78
N ASP A 301 9.65 1.73 -20.32
CA ASP A 301 9.97 0.40 -20.81
C ASP A 301 10.59 -0.50 -19.73
N GLY A 302 10.82 -1.76 -20.07
CA GLY A 302 11.35 -2.77 -19.15
C GLY A 302 10.29 -3.52 -18.35
N ALA A 303 10.71 -4.60 -17.71
CA ALA A 303 9.90 -5.34 -16.74
C ALA A 303 9.84 -4.61 -15.40
N PRO A 304 8.78 -4.82 -14.59
CA PRO A 304 8.81 -4.42 -13.18
C PRO A 304 9.85 -5.24 -12.40
N PRO A 305 10.25 -4.78 -11.20
CA PRO A 305 11.26 -5.46 -10.41
C PRO A 305 10.81 -6.88 -10.04
N PRO A 306 11.72 -7.88 -10.07
CA PRO A 306 11.39 -9.22 -9.64
C PRO A 306 11.07 -9.26 -8.14
N VAL A 307 9.98 -9.94 -7.78
CA VAL A 307 9.61 -10.18 -6.39
C VAL A 307 9.98 -11.62 -6.02
N ASP A 308 11.02 -11.76 -5.21
CA ASP A 308 11.39 -12.99 -4.53
C ASP A 308 10.69 -13.05 -3.16
N LEU A 309 9.67 -13.92 -3.08
CA LEU A 309 8.85 -14.06 -1.87
C LEU A 309 9.59 -14.75 -0.71
N GLU A 310 10.62 -15.55 -0.99
CA GLU A 310 11.46 -16.13 0.05
C GLU A 310 12.37 -15.05 0.66
N ALA A 311 12.95 -14.19 -0.18
CA ALA A 311 13.71 -13.03 0.27
C ALA A 311 12.83 -12.04 1.04
N GLU A 312 11.63 -11.73 0.54
CA GLU A 312 10.65 -10.84 1.21
C GLU A 312 10.35 -11.34 2.62
N LYS A 313 10.02 -12.63 2.74
CA LYS A 313 9.74 -13.25 4.04
C LYS A 313 10.97 -13.25 4.95
N ARG A 314 12.13 -13.70 4.47
CA ARG A 314 13.35 -13.82 5.26
C ARG A 314 13.81 -12.46 5.79
N ASN A 315 13.87 -11.45 4.91
CA ASN A 315 14.35 -10.11 5.26
C ASN A 315 13.34 -9.41 6.19
N GLY A 316 12.04 -9.49 5.89
CA GLY A 316 11.04 -8.86 6.73
C GLY A 316 10.88 -9.53 8.11
N ASP A 317 10.95 -10.87 8.19
CA ASP A 317 10.95 -11.57 9.48
C ASP A 317 12.14 -11.14 10.35
N PHE A 318 13.31 -10.97 9.75
CA PHE A 318 14.51 -10.46 10.42
C PHE A 318 14.34 -9.02 10.92
N VAL A 319 13.88 -8.11 10.04
CA VAL A 319 13.64 -6.69 10.39
C VAL A 319 12.61 -6.56 11.51
N ARG A 320 11.49 -7.27 11.42
CA ARG A 320 10.48 -7.29 12.48
C ARG A 320 11.04 -7.83 13.79
N GLY A 321 11.94 -8.82 13.74
CA GLY A 321 12.68 -9.29 14.90
C GLY A 321 13.48 -8.17 15.58
N LEU A 322 14.27 -7.42 14.81
CA LEU A 322 15.06 -6.29 15.31
C LEU A 322 14.20 -5.19 15.93
N ILE A 323 13.10 -4.81 15.26
CA ILE A 323 12.18 -3.79 15.75
C ILE A 323 11.60 -4.20 17.11
N ARG A 324 11.13 -5.44 17.22
CA ARG A 324 10.49 -5.94 18.44
C ARG A 324 11.47 -6.17 19.59
N ALA A 325 12.75 -6.35 19.29
CA ALA A 325 13.83 -6.41 20.26
C ALA A 325 14.32 -5.01 20.71
N GLY A 326 14.01 -3.96 19.94
CA GLY A 326 14.49 -2.61 20.18
C GLY A 326 15.93 -2.36 19.68
N ASP A 327 16.40 -3.18 18.73
CA ASP A 327 17.77 -3.11 18.19
C ASP A 327 17.94 -2.06 17.08
N VAL A 328 16.82 -1.52 16.59
CA VAL A 328 16.77 -0.43 15.60
C VAL A 328 16.01 0.76 16.16
N THR A 329 16.37 1.96 15.71
CA THR A 329 15.80 3.23 16.16
C THR A 329 14.80 3.81 15.17
N ALA A 330 14.96 3.49 13.88
CA ALA A 330 14.03 3.80 12.82
C ALA A 330 14.03 2.68 11.76
N CYS A 331 12.92 2.53 11.05
CA CYS A 331 12.80 1.60 9.93
C CYS A 331 11.87 2.20 8.88
N HIS A 332 12.24 2.04 7.61
CA HIS A 332 11.40 2.34 6.46
C HIS A 332 11.65 1.29 5.36
N ASP A 333 10.66 1.01 4.54
CA ASP A 333 10.83 0.11 3.41
C ASP A 333 11.37 0.84 2.18
N ALA A 334 12.00 0.11 1.25
CA ALA A 334 12.44 0.69 -0.01
C ALA A 334 11.50 0.26 -1.15
N SER A 335 10.79 1.25 -1.71
CA SER A 335 9.76 1.07 -2.74
C SER A 335 9.96 2.06 -3.90
N ASP A 336 8.96 2.89 -4.18
CA ASP A 336 8.92 3.85 -5.27
C ASP A 336 10.06 4.88 -5.16
N GLY A 337 10.77 5.12 -6.26
CA GLY A 337 11.93 6.01 -6.31
C GLY A 337 13.22 5.47 -5.68
N GLY A 338 13.16 4.32 -5.02
CA GLY A 338 14.32 3.59 -4.53
C GLY A 338 15.00 4.17 -3.29
N LEU A 339 16.23 3.72 -3.06
CA LEU A 339 16.95 3.87 -1.78
C LEU A 339 17.13 5.31 -1.32
N LEU A 340 17.52 6.22 -2.24
CA LEU A 340 17.78 7.61 -1.88
C LEU A 340 16.48 8.35 -1.52
N VAL A 341 15.36 7.98 -2.15
CA VAL A 341 14.03 8.51 -1.80
C VAL A 341 13.63 8.02 -0.40
N THR A 342 13.76 6.71 -0.11
CA THR A 342 13.52 6.17 1.23
C THR A 342 14.30 6.92 2.32
N ILE A 343 15.61 7.11 2.12
CA ILE A 343 16.46 7.87 3.07
C ILE A 343 15.99 9.32 3.20
N THR A 344 15.53 9.93 2.10
CA THR A 344 15.01 11.29 2.09
C THR A 344 13.75 11.41 2.93
N GLU A 345 12.81 10.48 2.81
CA GLU A 345 11.58 10.45 3.62
C GLU A 345 11.87 10.29 5.11
N MET A 346 12.80 9.39 5.47
CA MET A 346 13.28 9.22 6.84
C MET A 346 13.90 10.51 7.39
N ALA A 347 14.73 11.18 6.58
CA ALA A 347 15.39 12.43 6.94
C ALA A 347 14.42 13.60 7.08
N LEU A 348 13.44 13.72 6.18
CA LEU A 348 12.39 14.75 6.23
C LEU A 348 11.49 14.55 7.45
N THR A 349 11.11 13.32 7.78
CA THR A 349 10.26 13.07 8.95
C THR A 349 11.01 13.34 10.26
N GLY A 350 12.29 12.95 10.34
CA GLY A 350 13.12 13.19 11.52
C GLY A 350 13.73 14.59 11.63
N ASN A 351 13.68 15.38 10.55
CA ASN A 351 14.38 16.66 10.42
C ASN A 351 15.89 16.53 10.76
N ILE A 352 16.50 15.42 10.34
CA ILE A 352 17.92 15.08 10.52
C ILE A 352 18.43 14.59 9.18
N GLY A 353 19.55 15.15 8.71
CA GLY A 353 20.15 14.79 7.43
C GLY A 353 20.81 13.40 7.43
N ALA A 354 21.52 13.09 6.34
CA ALA A 354 22.33 11.89 6.24
C ALA A 354 23.47 12.06 5.24
N THR A 355 24.57 11.37 5.52
CA THR A 355 25.66 11.17 4.55
C THR A 355 25.62 9.72 4.10
N ILE A 356 25.43 9.51 2.79
CA ILE A 356 25.26 8.21 2.16
C ILE A 356 26.56 7.80 1.45
N GLN A 357 26.95 6.55 1.63
CA GLN A 357 28.04 5.91 0.91
C GLN A 357 27.45 4.98 -0.16
N VAL A 358 27.71 5.31 -1.42
CA VAL A 358 27.45 4.38 -2.53
C VAL A 358 28.58 3.34 -2.55
N PRO A 359 28.28 2.04 -2.63
CA PRO A 359 29.31 1.02 -2.70
C PRO A 359 30.10 1.12 -4.01
N ASP A 360 31.41 0.86 -3.92
CA ASP A 360 32.28 0.78 -5.11
C ASP A 360 32.01 -0.49 -5.92
N ASP A 361 31.56 -1.55 -5.25
CA ASP A 361 31.17 -2.85 -5.79
C ASP A 361 29.66 -3.00 -5.81
N GLY A 362 29.04 -2.68 -6.94
CA GLY A 362 27.59 -2.76 -7.10
C GLY A 362 27.13 -2.43 -8.51
N PRO A 363 25.81 -2.32 -8.73
CA PRO A 363 25.28 -1.77 -9.97
C PRO A 363 25.73 -0.31 -10.15
N PRO A 364 25.56 0.26 -11.35
CA PRO A 364 25.82 1.68 -11.58
C PRO A 364 25.19 2.57 -10.50
N ALA A 365 25.90 3.62 -10.07
CA ALA A 365 25.53 4.40 -8.89
C ALA A 365 24.08 4.94 -8.92
N HIS A 366 23.58 5.39 -10.07
CA HIS A 366 22.19 5.85 -10.21
C HIS A 366 21.19 4.71 -10.05
N ALA A 367 21.51 3.53 -10.55
CA ALA A 367 20.70 2.34 -10.37
C ALA A 367 20.70 1.89 -8.91
N TRP A 368 21.84 1.98 -8.21
CA TRP A 368 21.88 1.69 -6.78
C TRP A 368 21.05 2.69 -5.95
N LEU A 369 21.11 3.98 -6.30
CA LEU A 369 20.41 5.05 -5.59
C LEU A 369 18.89 5.04 -5.83
N PHE A 370 18.46 4.77 -7.06
CA PHE A 370 17.07 4.96 -7.50
C PHE A 370 16.37 3.69 -7.99
N GLY A 371 17.07 2.56 -7.99
CA GLY A 371 16.49 1.27 -8.33
C GLY A 371 15.43 0.86 -7.33
N GLU A 372 14.33 0.29 -7.83
CA GLU A 372 13.15 -0.09 -7.05
C GLU A 372 13.18 -1.60 -6.71
N ASP A 373 14.37 -2.12 -6.37
CA ASP A 373 14.53 -3.52 -5.93
C ASP A 373 13.66 -3.82 -4.70
N GLN A 374 13.12 -5.04 -4.65
CA GLN A 374 12.12 -5.49 -3.66
C GLN A 374 12.77 -6.18 -2.44
N ALA A 375 11.98 -6.47 -1.40
CA ALA A 375 12.44 -7.10 -0.15
C ALA A 375 13.52 -6.32 0.61
N ARG A 376 13.50 -4.98 0.53
CA ARG A 376 14.50 -4.10 1.14
C ARG A 376 13.92 -3.18 2.21
N TYR A 377 14.75 -2.92 3.22
CA TYR A 377 14.46 -2.02 4.32
C TYR A 377 15.68 -1.15 4.63
N VAL A 378 15.45 0.11 5.00
CA VAL A 378 16.45 1.00 5.56
C VAL A 378 16.19 1.14 7.04
N VAL A 379 17.19 0.81 7.86
CA VAL A 379 17.12 0.92 9.32
C VAL A 379 18.23 1.79 9.86
N THR A 380 17.98 2.44 11.00
CA THR A 380 19.04 3.07 11.80
C THR A 380 19.29 2.30 13.08
N THR A 381 20.55 2.22 13.49
CA THR A 381 20.94 1.55 14.73
C THR A 381 22.13 2.25 15.40
N LYS A 382 22.26 2.00 16.70
CA LYS A 382 23.41 2.42 17.52
C LYS A 382 24.50 1.35 17.57
N ASP A 383 24.20 0.11 17.17
CA ASP A 383 25.13 -1.02 17.18
C ASP A 383 25.10 -1.78 15.84
N ALA A 384 25.71 -1.16 14.83
CA ALA A 384 25.79 -1.74 13.49
C ALA A 384 26.56 -3.06 13.46
N SER A 385 27.57 -3.22 14.33
CA SER A 385 28.37 -4.46 14.38
C SER A 385 27.52 -5.65 14.84
N ALA A 386 26.71 -5.49 15.88
CA ALA A 386 25.80 -6.55 16.33
C ALA A 386 24.73 -6.86 15.27
N LEU A 387 24.13 -5.84 14.66
CA LEU A 387 23.10 -6.00 13.64
C LEU A 387 23.64 -6.74 12.41
N LEU A 388 24.81 -6.35 11.87
CA LEU A 388 25.41 -7.01 10.71
C LEU A 388 25.80 -8.46 11.00
N ALA A 389 26.28 -8.77 12.21
CA ALA A 389 26.58 -10.15 12.61
C ALA A 389 25.31 -11.00 12.74
N ALA A 390 24.22 -10.42 13.23
CA ALA A 390 22.92 -11.09 13.28
C ALA A 390 22.36 -11.36 11.88
N ALA A 391 22.52 -10.41 10.95
CA ALA A 391 22.11 -10.55 9.55
C ALA A 391 22.88 -11.67 8.84
N ASP A 392 24.21 -11.72 9.00
CA ASP A 392 25.05 -12.81 8.46
C ASP A 392 24.62 -14.19 8.99
N THR A 393 24.37 -14.29 10.29
CA THR A 393 23.87 -15.51 10.94
C THR A 393 22.51 -15.94 10.39
N ALA A 394 21.63 -14.98 10.08
CA ALA A 394 20.30 -15.21 9.54
C ALA A 394 20.30 -15.46 8.01
N GLY A 395 21.45 -15.33 7.34
CA GLY A 395 21.54 -15.39 5.89
C GLY A 395 20.77 -14.26 5.20
N VAL A 396 20.72 -13.09 5.84
CA VAL A 396 20.07 -11.87 5.36
C VAL A 396 21.15 -10.90 4.88
N PRO A 397 21.14 -10.49 3.60
CA PRO A 397 22.03 -9.46 3.09
C PRO A 397 21.84 -8.15 3.85
N ALA A 398 22.93 -7.57 4.35
CA ALA A 398 22.90 -6.29 5.05
C ALA A 398 24.20 -5.52 4.83
N MET A 399 24.09 -4.20 4.69
CA MET A 399 25.22 -3.32 4.41
C MET A 399 25.08 -2.00 5.15
N GLN A 400 26.14 -1.51 5.79
CA GLN A 400 26.21 -0.14 6.25
C GLN A 400 26.31 0.79 5.03
N ILE A 401 25.37 1.73 4.91
CA ILE A 401 25.26 2.62 3.74
C ILE A 401 25.39 4.10 4.10
N GLY A 402 25.52 4.45 5.38
CA GLY A 402 25.63 5.85 5.76
C GLY A 402 25.55 6.11 7.25
N ILE A 403 25.49 7.39 7.58
CA ILE A 403 25.35 7.90 8.95
C ILE A 403 24.40 9.09 8.94
N THR A 404 23.52 9.16 9.94
CA THR A 404 22.60 10.27 10.14
C THR A 404 23.31 11.53 10.66
N GLY A 405 22.84 12.71 10.27
CA GLY A 405 23.34 13.99 10.76
C GLY A 405 23.29 15.12 9.73
N GLY A 406 23.44 16.35 10.22
CA GLY A 406 23.38 17.56 9.38
C GLY A 406 21.96 17.99 9.05
N GLU A 407 21.85 18.99 8.16
CA GLU A 407 20.59 19.62 7.74
C GLU A 407 20.26 19.30 6.26
N GLY A 408 20.88 18.25 5.72
CA GLY A 408 20.82 17.92 4.31
C GLY A 408 21.26 16.49 4.00
N LEU A 409 21.21 16.14 2.72
CA LEU A 409 21.69 14.87 2.21
C LEU A 409 22.97 15.09 1.40
N SER A 410 23.95 14.22 1.59
CA SER A 410 25.21 14.25 0.85
C SER A 410 25.68 12.84 0.49
N LEU A 411 26.40 12.72 -0.62
CA LEU A 411 27.10 11.49 -0.99
C LEU A 411 28.58 11.59 -0.60
N ILE A 412 29.14 10.53 -0.02
CA ILE A 412 30.59 10.45 0.24
C ILE A 412 31.35 10.58 -1.09
N GLY A 413 32.40 11.41 -1.10
CA GLY A 413 33.14 11.75 -2.32
C GLY A 413 32.74 13.11 -2.92
N GLY A 414 31.76 13.82 -2.33
CA GLY A 414 31.43 15.21 -2.66
C GLY A 414 30.60 15.38 -3.94
N ALA A 415 30.13 14.29 -4.54
CA ALA A 415 29.24 14.30 -5.69
C ALA A 415 27.79 14.53 -5.23
N GLY A 416 27.43 15.78 -4.96
CA GLY A 416 26.04 16.20 -4.71
C GLY A 416 25.69 16.40 -3.24
N GLU A 417 25.17 17.59 -2.95
CA GLU A 417 24.56 17.94 -1.66
C GLU A 417 23.23 18.65 -1.89
N THR A 418 22.29 18.44 -0.98
CA THR A 418 21.06 19.24 -0.90
C THR A 418 20.59 19.41 0.53
N THR A 419 19.74 20.41 0.79
CA THR A 419 19.22 20.69 2.13
C THR A 419 17.85 20.06 2.31
N LEU A 420 17.54 19.64 3.55
CA LEU A 420 16.20 19.17 3.89
C LEU A 420 15.14 20.23 3.66
N LYS A 421 15.49 21.52 3.85
CA LYS A 421 14.58 22.63 3.54
C LYS A 421 14.19 22.62 2.07
N THR A 422 15.15 22.54 1.16
CA THR A 422 14.87 22.49 -0.29
C THR A 422 14.02 21.28 -0.66
N LEU A 423 14.36 20.10 -0.15
CA LEU A 423 13.60 18.88 -0.42
C LEU A 423 12.17 18.97 0.13
N ARG A 424 11.99 19.51 1.33
CA ARG A 424 10.68 19.72 1.94
C ARG A 424 9.82 20.69 1.13
N ASP A 425 10.40 21.83 0.74
CA ASP A 425 9.71 22.85 -0.04
C ASP A 425 9.18 22.24 -1.36
N ILE A 426 9.98 21.40 -2.03
CA ILE A 426 9.57 20.69 -3.26
C ILE A 426 8.50 19.62 -2.96
N ASN A 427 8.73 18.78 -1.96
CA ASN A 427 7.87 17.64 -1.65
C ASN A 427 6.47 18.10 -1.18
N GLU A 428 6.39 19.19 -0.44
CA GLU A 428 5.12 19.69 0.11
C GLU A 428 4.39 20.66 -0.85
N SER A 429 5.00 21.16 -1.93
CA SER A 429 4.36 22.13 -2.82
C SER A 429 3.48 21.51 -3.91
N TRP A 430 3.87 20.35 -4.45
CA TRP A 430 3.25 19.81 -5.66
C TRP A 430 1.73 19.65 -5.56
N LEU A 431 1.25 18.97 -4.50
CA LEU A 431 -0.18 18.65 -4.38
C LEU A 431 -1.05 19.88 -4.09
N PRO A 432 -0.69 20.79 -3.16
CA PRO A 432 -1.39 22.07 -3.01
C PRO A 432 -1.45 22.90 -4.30
N GLU A 433 -0.35 22.97 -5.07
CA GLU A 433 -0.30 23.71 -6.34
C GLU A 433 -1.22 23.09 -7.38
N TYR A 434 -1.17 21.76 -7.54
CA TYR A 434 -2.05 21.02 -8.43
C TYR A 434 -3.52 21.21 -8.09
N MET A 435 -3.89 21.07 -6.81
CA MET A 435 -5.27 21.27 -6.35
C MET A 435 -5.73 22.74 -6.45
N GLY A 436 -4.78 23.68 -6.40
CA GLY A 436 -5.01 25.11 -6.65
C GLY A 436 -5.22 25.48 -8.12
N GLY A 437 -5.01 24.54 -9.05
CA GLY A 437 -5.15 24.75 -10.49
C GLY A 437 -3.98 25.49 -11.15
N ALA A 438 -2.78 25.38 -10.56
CA ALA A 438 -1.54 25.95 -11.08
C ALA A 438 -0.96 25.14 -12.25
#